data_AF-A0A2S9IRQ0-F1
#
_entry.id   AF-A0A2S9IRQ0-F1
#
_cell.length_a   1.000
_cell.length_b   1.000
_cell.length_c   1.000
_cell.angle_alpha   90.00
_cell.angle_beta   90.00
_cell.angle_gamma   90.00
#
_symmetry.space_group_name_H-M   'P 1'
#
loop_
_entity.id
_entity.type
_entity.pdbx_description
1 polymer ?
#
loop_
_entity_poly.entity_id
_entity_poly.type
_entity_poly.pdbx_seq_one_letter_code
_entity_poly.pdbx_strand_id
1 'polypeptide(L)' 'MVPPAVQTTLTPGQQDNERFMPLDTFADQVMARFQQTPTPREILVEGVDFMRNAEAEGRFDDTLAAINPFLK' A
#
# COMPACT_ATOMS: atom_id res chain seq x y z
N MET A 1 0.30 5.75 7.61
CA MET A 1 0.91 5.14 6.40
C MET A 1 0.28 5.79 5.19
N VAL A 2 1.10 6.21 4.23
CA VAL A 2 0.67 6.75 2.94
C VAL A 2 0.31 5.55 2.03
N PRO A 3 -0.72 5.63 1.16
CA PRO A 3 -1.09 4.56 0.22
C PRO A 3 0.11 3.97 -0.54
N PRO A 4 -0.01 2.74 -1.09
CA PRO A 4 1.07 2.14 -1.85
C PRO A 4 1.47 3.07 -3.01
N ALA A 5 2.68 2.90 -3.55
CA ALA A 5 3.04 3.62 -4.76
C ALA A 5 2.12 3.20 -5.91
N VAL A 6 1.42 4.17 -6.52
CA VAL A 6 0.41 3.95 -7.57
C VAL A 6 0.95 4.46 -8.91
N GLN A 7 0.68 3.72 -9.97
CA GLN A 7 0.98 4.07 -11.36
C GLN A 7 0.12 5.25 -11.82
N THR A 8 0.51 6.46 -11.41
CA THR A 8 -0.17 7.69 -11.82
C THR A 8 0.69 8.51 -12.76
N THR A 9 0.05 9.35 -13.57
CA THR A 9 0.72 10.32 -14.44
C THR A 9 1.18 11.58 -13.69
N LEU A 10 0.95 11.65 -12.37
CA LEU A 10 1.21 12.84 -11.54
C LEU A 10 2.70 13.08 -11.32
N THR A 11 3.49 12.01 -11.29
CA THR A 11 4.95 12.07 -11.14
C THR A 11 5.60 11.37 -12.33
N PRO A 12 6.53 12.03 -13.05
CA PRO A 12 7.19 11.43 -14.21
C PRO A 12 7.82 10.07 -13.90
N GLY A 13 7.58 9.09 -14.78
CA GLY A 13 8.13 7.75 -14.67
C GLY A 13 7.42 6.80 -13.69
N GLN A 14 6.39 7.25 -12.95
CA GLN A 14 5.64 6.36 -12.06
C GLN A 14 4.62 5.48 -12.79
N GLN A 15 3.96 6.01 -13.82
CA GLN A 15 2.92 5.31 -14.57
C GLN A 15 3.41 3.97 -15.16
N ASP A 16 4.68 3.90 -15.57
CA ASP A 16 5.28 2.73 -16.24
C ASP A 16 6.09 1.85 -15.27
N ASN A 17 6.08 2.16 -13.97
CA ASN A 17 6.84 1.40 -12.99
C ASN A 17 6.09 0.12 -12.62
N GLU A 18 6.59 -1.03 -13.10
CA GLU A 18 6.01 -2.36 -12.84
C GLU A 18 5.95 -2.74 -11.35
N ARG A 19 6.74 -2.08 -10.48
CA ARG A 19 6.69 -2.29 -9.02
C ARG A 19 5.52 -1.57 -8.35
N PHE A 20 4.84 -0.67 -9.06
CA PHE A 20 3.77 0.16 -8.51
C PHE A 20 2.42 -0.45 -8.82
N MET A 21 1.44 -0.19 -7.95
CA MET A 21 0.08 -0.69 -8.12
C MET A 21 -0.63 0.06 -9.28
N PRO A 22 -1.31 -0.63 -10.20
CA PRO A 22 -2.15 0.03 -11.20
C PRO A 22 -3.22 0.92 -10.56
N LEU A 23 -3.47 2.09 -11.16
CA LEU A 23 -4.44 3.07 -10.63
C LEU A 23 -5.85 2.48 -10.52
N ASP A 24 -6.30 1.73 -11.53
CA ASP A 24 -7.63 1.13 -11.54
C ASP A 24 -7.77 0.10 -10.40
N THR A 25 -6.76 -0.74 -10.20
CA THR A 25 -6.72 -1.70 -9.09
C THR A 25 -6.76 -1.01 -7.73
N PHE A 26 -6.03 0.10 -7.56
CA PHE A 26 -6.07 0.89 -6.34
C PHE A 26 -7.49 1.45 -6.10
N ALA A 27 -8.11 2.05 -7.12
CA ALA A 27 -9.44 2.63 -7.03
C ALA A 27 -10.50 1.56 -6.69
N ASP A 28 -10.45 0.40 -7.35
CA ASP A 28 -11.34 -0.73 -7.09
C ASP A 28 -11.24 -1.20 -5.63
N GLN A 29 -10.02 -1.38 -5.11
CA GLN A 29 -9.82 -1.81 -3.72
C GLN A 29 -10.34 -0.78 -2.73
N VAL A 30 -10.09 0.51 -2.95
CA VAL A 30 -10.60 1.60 -2.10
C VAL A 30 -12.14 1.59 -2.09
N MET A 31 -12.77 1.53 -3.26
CA MET A 31 -14.22 1.53 -3.37
C MET A 31 -14.85 0.28 -2.74
N ALA A 32 -14.22 -0.89 -2.88
CA ALA A 32 -14.68 -2.12 -2.24
C ALA A 32 -14.70 -2.01 -0.70
N ARG A 33 -13.73 -1.32 -0.08
CA ARG A 33 -13.74 -1.08 1.38
C ARG A 33 -14.85 -0.13 1.79
N PHE A 34 -15.11 0.93 1.02
CA PHE A 34 -16.20 1.88 1.31
C PHE A 34 -17.59 1.23 1.25
N GLN A 35 -17.75 0.18 0.43
CA GLN A 35 -19.01 -0.55 0.30
C GLN A 35 -19.32 -1.52 1.46
N GLN A 36 -18.36 -1.79 2.35
CA GLN A 36 -18.57 -2.67 3.50
C GLN A 36 -19.47 -2.02 4.57
N THR A 37 -20.26 -2.84 5.27
CA THR A 37 -21.12 -2.41 6.39
C THR A 37 -20.87 -3.29 7.63
N PRO A 38 -20.45 -2.71 8.78
CA PRO A 38 -20.12 -1.29 8.95
C PRO A 38 -18.88 -0.92 8.12
N THR A 39 -18.85 0.30 7.59
CA THR A 39 -17.68 0.78 6.84
C THR A 39 -16.47 0.80 7.76
N PRO A 40 -15.31 0.24 7.34
CA PRO A 40 -14.10 0.25 8.12
C PRO A 40 -13.70 1.67 8.50
N ARG A 41 -13.19 1.84 9.72
CA ARG A 41 -12.66 3.13 10.19
C ARG A 41 -11.44 3.60 9.41
N GLU A 42 -10.70 2.65 8.83
CA GLU A 42 -9.54 2.89 7.99
C GLU A 42 -9.72 2.13 6.67
N ILE A 43 -9.54 2.83 5.55
CA ILE A 43 -9.62 2.25 4.21
C ILE A 43 -8.21 1.88 3.76
N LEU A 44 -7.82 0.67 4.11
CA LEU A 44 -6.53 0.09 3.73
C LEU A 44 -6.70 -0.77 2.48
N VAL A 45 -5.77 -0.66 1.54
CA VAL A 45 -5.67 -1.58 0.39
C VAL A 45 -4.78 -2.77 0.76
N GLU A 46 -4.92 -3.91 0.09
CA GLU A 46 -4.22 -5.14 0.50
C GLU A 46 -2.69 -5.00 0.54
N GLY A 47 -2.14 -4.24 -0.41
CA GLY A 47 -0.68 -4.02 -0.51
C GLY A 47 -0.03 -3.34 0.69
N VAL A 48 -0.82 -2.80 1.64
CA VAL A 48 -0.29 -2.15 2.83
C VAL A 48 -0.33 -2.99 4.10
N ASP A 49 -1.03 -4.13 4.10
CA ASP A 49 -1.26 -4.90 5.33
C ASP A 49 0.07 -5.43 5.92
N PHE A 50 1.01 -5.83 5.05
CA PHE A 50 2.36 -6.25 5.44
C PHE A 50 3.09 -5.22 6.31
N MET A 51 3.02 -3.94 5.93
CA MET A 51 3.65 -2.84 6.66
C MET A 51 2.79 -2.41 7.86
N ARG A 52 1.46 -2.43 7.72
CA ARG A 52 0.52 -1.94 8.73
C ARG A 52 0.62 -2.76 10.01
N ASN A 53 0.73 -4.07 9.87
CA ASN A 53 0.69 -4.99 11.01
C ASN A 53 2.09 -5.33 11.55
N ALA A 54 3.16 -4.86 10.90
CA ALA A 54 4.54 -5.23 11.23
C ALA A 54 4.91 -4.98 12.70
N GLU A 55 4.54 -3.83 13.26
CA GLU A 55 4.80 -3.52 14.67
C GLU A 55 3.99 -4.42 15.62
N ALA A 56 2.69 -4.55 15.38
CA ALA A 56 1.79 -5.39 16.18
C ALA A 56 2.17 -6.87 16.16
N GLU A 57 2.75 -7.34 15.05
CA GLU A 57 3.23 -8.71 14.86
C GLU A 57 4.68 -8.93 15.33
N GLY A 58 5.38 -7.88 15.80
CA GLY A 58 6.78 -7.97 16.23
C GLY A 58 7.78 -8.18 15.08
N ARG A 59 7.41 -7.86 13.84
CA ARG A 59 8.25 -7.98 12.62
C ARG A 59 8.72 -6.62 12.08
N PHE A 60 8.80 -5.60 12.95
CA PHE A 60 9.10 -4.24 12.52
C PHE A 60 10.46 -4.14 11.80
N ASP A 61 11.54 -4.62 12.42
CA ASP A 61 12.89 -4.52 11.88
C ASP A 61 13.02 -5.27 10.54
N ASP A 62 12.47 -6.48 10.46
CA ASP A 62 12.46 -7.29 9.24
C ASP A 62 11.67 -6.61 8.11
N THR A 63 10.50 -6.04 8.43
CA THR A 63 9.65 -5.35 7.46
C THR A 63 10.33 -4.09 6.96
N LEU A 64 10.98 -3.32 7.86
CA LEU A 64 11.71 -2.12 7.50
C LEU A 64 12.91 -2.43 6.60
N ALA A 65 13.65 -3.50 6.90
CA ALA A 65 14.76 -3.98 6.06
C ALA A 65 14.27 -4.42 4.67
N ALA A 66 13.13 -5.10 4.58
CA ALA A 66 12.58 -5.60 3.31
C ALA A 66 12.15 -4.47 2.35
N ILE A 67 11.70 -3.33 2.87
CA ILE A 67 11.14 -2.24 2.05
C ILE A 67 12.12 -1.09 1.83
N ASN A 68 13.22 -1.04 2.58
CA ASN A 68 14.21 0.01 2.46
C ASN A 68 15.46 -0.48 1.70
N PRO A 69 15.66 -0.07 0.44
CA PRO A 69 16.82 -0.49 -0.34
C PRO A 69 18.16 0.03 0.18
N PHE A 70 18.16 0.90 1.20
CA PHE A 70 19.36 1.52 1.77
C PHE A 70 19.78 0.92 3.13
N LEU A 71 18.94 0.08 3.75
CA LEU A 71 19.33 -0.68 4.94
C LEU A 71 20.09 -1.93 4.46
N LYS A 72 21.38 -1.99 4.78
CA LYS A 72 22.25 -3.14 4.54
C LYS A 72 22.35 -3.99 5.81
#